data_AF-Q9X5X2-F1
#
_entry.id   AF-Q9X5X2-F1
#
_cell.length_a   1.000
_cell.length_b   1.000
_cell.length_c   1.000
_cell.angle_alpha   90.00
_cell.angle_beta   90.00
_cell.angle_gamma   90.00
#
_symmetry.space_group_name_H-M   'P 1'
#
loop_
_entity.id
_entity.type
_entity.pdbx_description
1 polymer ?
#
loop_
_entity_poly.entity_id
_entity_poly.type
_entity_poly.pdbx_seq_one_letter_code
_entity_poly.pdbx_strand_id
1 'polypeptide(L)'
;MKEADTMDDIFKRLKNNKSTYDRYAGFLSICSITGCRPAEVLKGIEIVRNRYEDGISFKILGAKVGNDRGQSERTLHFDLSKYHDNEQMNYILSQLKDNKFFYKPDGKLYNSLRQYLYIQHRTFSLYTLRHRVASDLKASGADDFTIAAFLGHRVTQSQEFYGYARSSKGGIAVTGVECSDVVKANKSQFAVSRTPSQISTSLKSHFKK
;
A
#
# COMPACT_ATOMS: atom_id res chain seq x y z
N MET A 1 -19.66 -0.99 22.35
CA MET A 1 -18.35 -1.34 21.73
C MET A 1 -17.66 -0.04 21.36
N LYS A 2 -16.38 0.18 21.72
CA LYS A 2 -15.62 1.32 21.17
C LYS A 2 -15.46 1.10 19.67
N GLU A 3 -15.77 2.11 18.88
CA GLU A 3 -15.53 2.12 17.43
C GLU A 3 -14.04 1.89 17.16
N ALA A 4 -13.70 1.12 16.11
CA ALA A 4 -12.30 0.85 15.79
C ALA A 4 -11.64 2.14 15.28
N ASP A 5 -10.50 2.52 15.87
CA ASP A 5 -9.77 3.72 15.46
C ASP A 5 -9.43 3.64 13.97
N THR A 6 -9.73 4.72 13.23
CA THR A 6 -9.35 4.82 11.82
C THR A 6 -7.92 5.33 11.69
N MET A 7 -7.32 5.14 10.51
CA MET A 7 -5.99 5.69 10.21
C MET A 7 -5.96 7.22 10.40
N ASP A 8 -7.04 7.92 10.06
CA ASP A 8 -7.12 9.38 10.18
C ASP A 8 -7.16 9.80 11.66
N ASP A 9 -7.85 9.04 12.50
CA ASP A 9 -7.87 9.29 13.96
C ASP A 9 -6.49 9.09 14.58
N ILE A 10 -5.79 8.03 14.18
CA ILE A 10 -4.42 7.74 14.64
C ILE A 10 -3.48 8.84 14.17
N PHE A 11 -3.56 9.24 12.90
CA PHE A 11 -2.67 10.26 12.33
C PHE A 11 -2.90 11.64 12.98
N LYS A 12 -4.16 12.02 13.24
CA LYS A 12 -4.50 13.24 13.99
C LYS A 12 -3.96 13.21 15.42
N ARG A 13 -4.09 12.08 16.13
CA ARG A 13 -3.53 11.92 17.48
C ARG A 13 -2.01 12.03 17.48
N LEU A 14 -1.34 11.47 16.46
CA LEU A 14 0.11 11.62 16.30
C LEU A 14 0.51 13.08 16.14
N LYS A 15 -0.19 13.85 15.30
CA LYS A 15 0.11 15.29 15.10
C LYS A 15 0.06 16.10 16.40
N ASN A 16 -0.78 15.72 17.35
CA ASN A 16 -0.85 16.38 18.67
C ASN A 16 0.38 16.11 19.55
N ASN A 17 1.21 15.12 19.22
CA ASN A 17 2.46 14.81 19.91
C ASN A 17 3.61 14.71 18.91
N LYS A 18 4.34 15.82 18.75
CA LYS A 18 5.45 15.96 17.79
C LYS A 18 6.48 14.81 17.85
N SER A 19 6.89 14.39 19.04
CA SER A 19 7.87 13.30 19.22
C SER A 19 7.35 11.98 18.66
N THR A 20 6.08 11.66 18.91
CA THR A 20 5.46 10.43 18.40
C THR A 20 5.21 10.53 16.90
N TYR A 21 4.81 11.70 16.41
CA TYR A 21 4.62 11.99 14.99
C TYR A 21 5.91 11.78 14.20
N ASP A 22 6.99 12.46 14.57
CA ASP A 22 8.28 12.40 13.88
C ASP A 22 8.82 10.96 13.83
N ARG A 23 8.51 10.17 14.86
CA ARG A 23 8.95 8.77 14.96
C ARG A 23 8.14 7.80 14.09
N TYR A 24 6.82 7.96 14.01
CA TYR A 24 5.92 6.93 13.44
C TYR A 24 5.20 7.33 12.15
N ALA A 25 5.14 8.62 11.82
CA ALA A 25 4.40 9.12 10.67
C ALA A 25 4.86 8.48 9.35
N GLY A 26 6.18 8.32 9.13
CA GLY A 26 6.69 7.71 7.91
C GLY A 26 6.22 6.27 7.70
N PHE A 27 6.33 5.43 8.71
CA PHE A 27 5.92 4.03 8.62
C PHE A 27 4.42 3.92 8.33
N LEU A 28 3.61 4.65 9.10
CA LEU A 28 2.16 4.58 8.98
C LEU A 28 1.67 5.18 7.66
N SER A 29 2.25 6.30 7.20
CA SER A 29 1.90 6.93 5.93
C SER A 29 2.16 5.98 4.77
N ILE A 30 3.36 5.39 4.71
CA ILE A 30 3.72 4.45 3.64
C ILE A 30 2.81 3.21 3.65
N CYS A 31 2.57 2.60 4.81
CA CYS A 31 1.67 1.46 4.92
C CYS A 31 0.23 1.81 4.52
N SER A 32 -0.25 3.01 4.85
CA SER A 32 -1.61 3.44 4.54
C SER A 32 -1.85 3.68 3.06
N ILE A 33 -0.84 4.16 2.33
CA ILE A 33 -0.94 4.42 0.88
C ILE A 33 -0.70 3.14 0.07
N THR A 34 0.31 2.34 0.45
CA THR A 34 0.80 1.24 -0.40
C THR A 34 0.32 -0.15 0.03
N GLY A 35 -0.24 -0.29 1.23
CA GLY A 35 -0.61 -1.59 1.79
C GLY A 35 0.57 -2.57 1.94
N CYS A 36 1.81 -2.07 1.93
CA CYS A 36 3.01 -2.90 2.06
C CYS A 36 3.06 -3.64 3.40
N ARG A 37 3.66 -4.83 3.41
CA ARG A 37 3.85 -5.57 4.67
C ARG A 37 4.89 -4.86 5.54
N PRO A 38 4.82 -4.96 6.88
CA PRO A 38 5.84 -4.38 7.73
C PRO A 38 7.27 -4.84 7.39
N ALA A 39 7.42 -6.12 7.03
CA ALA A 39 8.71 -6.67 6.61
C ALA A 39 9.21 -6.12 5.26
N GLU A 40 8.33 -5.61 4.39
CA GLU A 40 8.72 -4.93 3.14
C GLU A 40 9.26 -3.54 3.46
N VAL A 41 8.61 -2.81 4.38
CA VAL A 41 9.10 -1.50 4.86
C VAL A 41 10.50 -1.61 5.46
N LEU A 42 10.76 -2.65 6.26
CA LEU A 42 12.06 -2.90 6.87
C LEU A 42 13.18 -3.19 5.84
N LYS A 43 12.84 -3.69 4.64
CA LYS A 43 13.82 -3.85 3.55
C LYS A 43 14.18 -2.51 2.90
N GLY A 44 13.29 -1.53 3.00
CA GLY A 44 13.43 -0.21 2.40
C GLY A 44 12.42 0.00 1.28
N ILE A 45 11.94 1.23 1.17
CA ILE A 45 11.00 1.69 0.14
C ILE A 45 11.64 2.89 -0.55
N GLU A 46 11.77 2.81 -1.88
CA GLU A 46 12.22 3.94 -2.69
C GLU A 46 11.01 4.65 -3.26
N ILE A 47 10.96 5.97 -3.05
CA ILE A 47 9.85 6.83 -3.45
C ILE A 47 10.40 7.89 -4.39
N VAL A 48 9.82 8.00 -5.58
CA VAL A 48 10.27 8.93 -6.61
C VAL A 48 9.08 9.70 -7.14
N ARG A 49 9.13 11.04 -7.05
CA ARG A 49 8.16 11.92 -7.71
C ARG A 49 8.55 12.08 -9.17
N ASN A 50 7.62 11.84 -10.09
CA ASN A 50 7.83 12.13 -11.50
C ASN A 50 7.82 13.66 -11.68
N ARG A 51 8.81 14.19 -12.40
CA ARG A 51 8.94 15.64 -12.64
C ARG A 51 8.04 16.14 -13.76
N TYR A 52 7.65 15.26 -14.68
CA TYR A 52 6.95 15.62 -15.92
C TYR A 52 5.47 15.23 -15.90
N GLU A 53 5.06 14.47 -14.90
CA GLU A 53 3.70 14.04 -14.66
C GLU A 53 3.43 14.27 -13.18
N ASP A 54 2.21 14.67 -12.78
CA ASP A 54 1.79 14.76 -11.38
C ASP A 54 1.67 13.35 -10.76
N GLY A 55 2.79 12.62 -10.76
CA GLY A 55 2.88 11.22 -10.43
C GLY A 55 3.90 10.99 -9.33
N ILE A 56 3.65 9.96 -8.53
CA ILE A 56 4.61 9.45 -7.55
C ILE A 56 4.67 7.93 -7.63
N SER A 57 5.88 7.40 -7.51
CA SER A 57 6.15 5.97 -7.63
C SER A 57 6.77 5.43 -6.35
N PHE A 58 6.30 4.26 -5.91
CA PHE A 58 6.81 3.54 -4.74
C PHE A 58 7.36 2.20 -5.20
N LYS A 59 8.68 2.04 -5.15
CA LYS A 59 9.35 0.76 -5.40
C LYS A 59 9.48 -0.02 -4.09
N ILE A 60 8.95 -1.24 -4.09
CA ILE A 60 8.80 -2.10 -2.91
C ILE A 60 9.45 -3.45 -3.18
N LEU A 61 10.43 -3.81 -2.36
CA LEU A 61 11.08 -5.12 -2.40
C LEU A 61 10.25 -6.16 -1.64
N GLY A 62 10.08 -7.33 -2.24
CA GLY A 62 9.34 -8.45 -1.66
C GLY A 62 9.99 -9.00 -0.40
N ALA A 63 9.21 -9.18 0.67
CA ALA A 63 9.72 -9.72 1.94
C ALA A 63 9.66 -11.26 2.04
N LYS A 64 8.69 -11.89 1.37
CA LYS A 64 8.44 -13.34 1.41
C LYS A 64 8.57 -13.95 0.01
N VAL A 65 9.77 -13.84 -0.56
CA VAL A 65 10.09 -14.38 -1.89
C VAL A 65 10.54 -15.83 -1.75
N GLY A 66 9.91 -16.73 -2.47
CA GLY A 66 10.33 -18.13 -2.65
C GLY A 66 9.92 -18.61 -4.03
N ASN A 67 10.34 -19.82 -4.44
CA ASN A 67 10.15 -20.33 -5.82
C ASN A 67 8.72 -20.13 -6.37
N ASP A 68 7.69 -20.27 -5.53
CA ASP A 68 6.28 -20.08 -5.91
C ASP A 68 5.52 -19.03 -5.06
N ARG A 69 6.22 -18.20 -4.28
CA ARG A 69 5.57 -17.27 -3.33
C ARG A 69 6.15 -15.86 -3.41
N GLY A 70 5.25 -14.87 -3.42
CA GLY A 70 5.57 -13.45 -3.33
C GLY A 70 6.21 -12.86 -4.60
N GLN A 71 5.94 -11.59 -4.87
CA GLN A 71 6.63 -10.83 -5.91
C GLN A 71 8.03 -10.43 -5.40
N SER A 72 9.08 -10.55 -6.22
CA SER A 72 10.43 -10.12 -5.83
C SER A 72 10.55 -8.60 -5.71
N GLU A 73 9.92 -7.85 -6.60
CA GLU A 73 9.74 -6.41 -6.50
C GLU A 73 8.45 -5.95 -7.19
N ARG A 74 7.96 -4.78 -6.78
CA ARG A 74 6.87 -4.08 -7.46
C ARG A 74 7.04 -2.57 -7.37
N THR A 75 6.55 -1.87 -8.39
CA THR A 75 6.45 -0.41 -8.40
C THR A 75 4.99 -0.01 -8.49
N LEU A 76 4.54 0.83 -7.55
CA LEU A 76 3.18 1.35 -7.51
C LEU A 76 3.21 2.81 -7.97
N HIS A 77 2.39 3.17 -8.96
CA HIS A 77 2.27 4.52 -9.47
C HIS A 77 0.94 5.13 -9.05
N PHE A 78 0.99 6.36 -8.56
CA PHE A 78 -0.18 7.12 -8.11
C PHE A 78 -0.23 8.48 -8.81
N ASP A 79 -1.44 8.95 -9.09
CA ASP A 79 -1.71 10.30 -9.58
C ASP A 79 -1.91 11.25 -8.39
N LEU A 80 -0.94 12.15 -8.18
CA LEU A 80 -0.95 13.12 -7.08
C LEU A 80 -2.15 14.06 -7.13
N SER A 81 -2.75 14.30 -8.30
CA SER A 81 -3.93 15.16 -8.42
C SER A 81 -5.14 14.63 -7.64
N LYS A 82 -5.15 13.33 -7.32
CA LYS A 82 -6.20 12.67 -6.54
C LYS A 82 -5.90 12.61 -5.04
N TYR A 83 -4.74 13.11 -4.59
CA TYR A 83 -4.26 13.02 -3.21
C TYR A 83 -4.01 14.37 -2.53
N HIS A 84 -4.50 15.49 -3.11
CA HIS A 84 -4.28 16.83 -2.55
C HIS A 84 -4.67 16.96 -1.06
N ASP A 85 -5.79 16.37 -0.65
CA ASP A 85 -6.28 16.43 0.73
C ASP A 85 -5.82 15.24 1.60
N ASN A 86 -4.96 14.37 1.08
CA ASN A 86 -4.51 13.19 1.81
C ASN A 86 -3.30 13.52 2.70
N GLU A 87 -3.52 13.54 4.02
CA GLU A 87 -2.48 13.93 4.99
C GLU A 87 -1.24 13.03 4.95
N GLN A 88 -1.42 11.74 4.69
CA GLN A 88 -0.35 10.75 4.66
C GLN A 88 0.52 10.92 3.40
N MET A 89 -0.09 11.20 2.26
CA MET A 89 0.62 11.56 1.03
C MET A 89 1.36 12.90 1.20
N ASN A 90 0.71 13.89 1.80
CA ASN A 90 1.33 15.19 2.08
C ASN A 90 2.56 15.06 2.99
N TYR A 91 2.52 14.19 4.01
CA TYR A 91 3.71 13.85 4.80
C TYR A 91 4.81 13.26 3.92
N ILE A 92 4.51 12.26 3.07
CA ILE A 92 5.50 11.61 2.20
C ILE A 92 6.15 12.64 1.26
N LEU A 93 5.34 13.51 0.65
CA LEU A 93 5.81 14.58 -0.22
C LEU A 93 6.74 15.55 0.52
N SER A 94 6.46 15.86 1.78
CA SER A 94 7.30 16.74 2.60
C SER A 94 8.66 16.14 2.95
N GLN A 95 8.83 14.81 2.81
CA GLN A 95 10.10 14.12 3.06
C GLN A 95 10.99 14.01 1.81
N LEU A 96 10.47 14.34 0.63
CA LEU A 96 11.22 14.26 -0.61
C LEU A 96 12.37 15.28 -0.62
N LYS A 97 13.57 14.81 -0.99
CA LYS A 97 14.73 15.64 -1.33
C LYS A 97 15.09 15.35 -2.79
N ASP A 98 15.18 16.37 -3.62
CA ASP A 98 15.44 16.23 -5.07
C ASP A 98 14.48 15.24 -5.77
N ASN A 99 13.20 15.29 -5.38
CA ASN A 99 12.13 14.39 -5.86
C ASN A 99 12.30 12.91 -5.48
N LYS A 100 13.18 12.60 -4.51
CA LYS A 100 13.40 11.24 -4.03
C LYS A 100 13.29 11.16 -2.52
N PHE A 101 12.78 10.04 -2.02
CA PHE A 101 12.78 9.70 -0.61
C PHE A 101 13.00 8.20 -0.47
N PHE A 102 14.05 7.83 0.26
CA PHE A 102 14.30 6.44 0.62
C PHE A 102 13.97 6.24 2.09
N TYR A 103 12.99 5.39 2.38
CA TYR A 103 12.56 5.10 3.74
C TYR A 103 12.93 3.68 4.13
N LYS A 104 13.79 3.54 5.15
CA LYS A 104 14.18 2.26 5.72
C LYS A 104 14.30 2.38 7.25
N PRO A 105 13.24 2.05 8.00
CA PRO A 105 13.29 2.04 9.45
C PRO A 105 14.02 0.79 9.96
N ASP A 106 14.53 0.86 11.18
CA ASP A 106 15.11 -0.31 11.86
C ASP A 106 14.03 -1.17 12.54
N GLY A 107 14.42 -2.36 12.99
CA GLY A 107 13.54 -3.28 13.70
C GLY A 107 13.08 -2.75 15.07
N LYS A 108 13.84 -1.84 15.70
CA LYS A 108 13.49 -1.25 17.00
C LYS A 108 12.31 -0.30 16.86
N LEU A 109 12.30 0.54 15.81
CA LEU A 109 11.20 1.43 15.46
C LEU A 109 9.94 0.62 15.15
N TYR A 110 10.06 -0.46 14.37
CA TYR A 110 8.93 -1.35 14.10
C TYR A 110 8.36 -1.96 15.39
N ASN A 111 9.21 -2.50 16.27
CA ASN A 111 8.75 -3.08 17.53
C ASN A 111 8.10 -2.04 18.45
N SER A 112 8.66 -0.82 18.52
CA SER A 112 8.10 0.24 19.34
C SER A 112 6.77 0.77 18.76
N LEU A 113 6.64 0.86 17.45
CA LEU A 113 5.39 1.20 16.76
C LEU A 113 4.32 0.12 17.01
N ARG A 114 4.68 -1.16 16.86
CA ARG A 114 3.77 -2.27 17.15
C ARG A 114 3.27 -2.22 18.59
N GLN A 115 4.17 -1.96 19.54
CA GLN A 115 3.80 -1.83 20.94
C GLN A 115 2.91 -0.60 21.19
N TYR A 116 3.22 0.54 20.57
CA TYR A 116 2.40 1.74 20.63
C TYR A 116 0.98 1.48 20.13
N LEU A 117 0.82 0.87 18.95
CA LEU A 117 -0.48 0.51 18.40
C LEU A 117 -1.22 -0.48 19.31
N TYR A 118 -0.52 -1.48 19.87
CA TYR A 118 -1.15 -2.43 20.79
C TYR A 118 -1.69 -1.77 22.07
N ILE A 119 -0.95 -0.83 22.65
CA ILE A 119 -1.36 -0.15 23.89
C ILE A 119 -2.48 0.86 23.61
N GLN A 120 -2.30 1.69 22.58
CA GLN A 120 -3.16 2.86 22.33
C GLN A 120 -4.35 2.55 21.40
N HIS A 121 -4.23 1.54 20.55
CA HIS A 121 -5.16 1.23 19.46
C HIS A 121 -5.34 -0.29 19.30
N ARG A 122 -5.83 -0.98 20.34
CA ARG A 122 -5.88 -2.46 20.42
C ARG A 122 -6.51 -3.19 19.22
N THR A 123 -7.43 -2.57 18.49
CA THR A 123 -8.08 -3.14 17.30
C THR A 123 -7.37 -2.81 15.98
N PHE A 124 -6.34 -1.97 16.03
CA PHE A 124 -5.60 -1.50 14.88
C PHE A 124 -4.21 -2.14 14.81
N SER A 125 -3.84 -2.57 13.61
CA SER A 125 -2.51 -3.09 13.32
C SER A 125 -2.04 -2.62 11.95
N LEU A 126 -0.75 -2.79 11.67
CA LEU A 126 -0.21 -2.52 10.33
C LEU A 126 -0.81 -3.44 9.25
N TYR A 127 -1.30 -4.62 9.61
CA TYR A 127 -2.05 -5.48 8.69
C TYR A 127 -3.46 -4.95 8.41
N THR A 128 -4.07 -4.25 9.37
CA THR A 128 -5.35 -3.56 9.17
C THR A 128 -5.23 -2.53 8.03
N LEU A 129 -4.12 -1.79 7.94
CA LEU A 129 -3.86 -0.87 6.83
C LEU A 129 -3.80 -1.58 5.48
N ARG A 130 -3.08 -2.70 5.41
CA ARG A 130 -3.03 -3.52 4.19
C ARG A 130 -4.41 -4.02 3.77
N HIS A 131 -5.23 -4.47 4.72
CA HIS A 131 -6.59 -4.90 4.45
C HIS A 131 -7.47 -3.77 3.94
N ARG A 132 -7.35 -2.57 4.53
CA ARG A 132 -8.07 -1.38 4.09
C ARG A 132 -7.72 -1.03 2.64
N VAL A 133 -6.44 -0.99 2.31
CA VAL A 133 -5.96 -0.76 0.94
C VAL A 133 -6.52 -1.77 -0.05
N ALA A 134 -6.54 -3.06 0.32
CA ALA A 134 -7.15 -4.10 -0.51
C ALA A 134 -8.66 -3.85 -0.74
N SER A 135 -9.39 -3.48 0.32
CA SER A 135 -10.82 -3.16 0.23
C SER A 135 -11.09 -1.92 -0.63
N ASP A 136 -10.27 -0.88 -0.52
CA ASP A 136 -10.40 0.35 -1.30
C ASP A 136 -10.11 0.11 -2.79
N LEU A 137 -9.15 -0.79 -3.12
CA LEU A 137 -8.92 -1.23 -4.50
C LEU A 137 -10.09 -2.05 -5.06
N LYS A 138 -10.70 -2.94 -4.25
CA LYS A 138 -11.91 -3.65 -4.67
C LYS A 138 -13.05 -2.68 -4.94
N ALA A 139 -13.19 -1.64 -4.12
CA ALA A 139 -14.22 -0.62 -4.26
C ALA A 139 -14.02 0.29 -5.47
N SER A 140 -12.77 0.54 -5.89
CA SER A 140 -12.48 1.26 -7.14
C SER A 140 -12.71 0.42 -8.40
N GLY A 141 -13.10 -0.85 -8.27
CA GLY A 141 -13.34 -1.75 -9.39
C GLY A 141 -12.07 -2.38 -9.95
N ALA A 142 -10.96 -2.34 -9.23
CA ALA A 142 -9.74 -3.04 -9.65
C ALA A 142 -10.00 -4.56 -9.71
N ASP A 143 -9.46 -5.21 -10.74
CA ASP A 143 -9.61 -6.65 -10.91
C ASP A 143 -8.68 -7.44 -9.97
N ASP A 144 -9.00 -8.72 -9.75
CA ASP A 144 -8.29 -9.60 -8.82
C ASP A 144 -6.77 -9.66 -9.11
N PHE A 145 -6.36 -9.57 -10.38
CA PHE A 145 -4.95 -9.57 -10.78
C PHE A 145 -4.24 -8.28 -10.39
N THR A 146 -4.87 -7.12 -10.61
CA THR A 146 -4.34 -5.82 -10.19
C THR A 146 -4.18 -5.75 -8.68
N ILE A 147 -5.19 -6.18 -7.93
CA ILE A 147 -5.12 -6.17 -6.46
C ILE A 147 -4.01 -7.12 -5.98
N ALA A 148 -3.86 -8.29 -6.62
CA ALA A 148 -2.77 -9.22 -6.34
C ALA A 148 -1.41 -8.60 -6.63
N ALA A 149 -1.20 -8.00 -7.80
CA ALA A 149 0.06 -7.33 -8.14
C ALA A 149 0.37 -6.18 -7.18
N PHE A 150 -0.62 -5.33 -6.89
CA PHE A 150 -0.49 -4.18 -5.99
C PHE A 150 -0.05 -4.61 -4.58
N LEU A 151 -0.60 -5.73 -4.08
CA LEU A 151 -0.27 -6.28 -2.78
C LEU A 151 1.00 -7.15 -2.80
N GLY A 152 1.60 -7.43 -3.96
CA GLY A 152 2.77 -8.30 -4.09
C GLY A 152 2.44 -9.79 -3.92
N HIS A 153 1.26 -10.21 -4.37
CA HIS A 153 0.82 -11.61 -4.47
C HIS A 153 1.13 -12.18 -5.85
N ARG A 154 1.45 -13.48 -5.90
CA ARG A 154 1.60 -14.25 -7.15
C ARG A 154 0.35 -15.05 -7.52
N VAL A 155 -0.64 -15.09 -6.61
CA VAL A 155 -1.93 -15.75 -6.82
C VAL A 155 -3.08 -14.84 -6.39
N THR A 156 -4.22 -14.92 -7.08
CA THR A 156 -5.41 -14.13 -6.76
C THR A 156 -6.20 -14.64 -5.55
N GLN A 157 -6.06 -15.93 -5.19
CA GLN A 157 -6.82 -16.55 -4.08
C GLN A 157 -6.56 -15.90 -2.72
N SER A 158 -5.37 -15.35 -2.50
CA SER A 158 -5.04 -14.65 -1.24
C SER A 158 -5.90 -13.38 -1.02
N GLN A 159 -6.71 -12.97 -2.00
CA GLN A 159 -7.65 -11.85 -1.92
C GLN A 159 -9.00 -12.21 -1.27
N GLU A 160 -9.34 -13.49 -1.16
CA GLU A 160 -10.62 -13.97 -0.60
C GLU A 160 -10.79 -13.61 0.88
N PHE A 161 -9.69 -13.36 1.59
CA PHE A 161 -9.67 -12.96 3.00
C PHE A 161 -9.83 -11.44 3.21
N TYR A 162 -9.97 -10.63 2.15
CA TYR A 162 -10.13 -9.17 2.27
C TYR A 162 -11.59 -8.75 2.18
N GLY A 163 -11.98 -7.81 3.06
CA GLY A 163 -13.35 -7.35 3.24
C GLY A 163 -14.05 -6.87 1.97
N TYR A 164 -15.38 -6.78 2.06
CA TYR A 164 -16.25 -6.37 0.95
C TYR A 164 -16.02 -4.90 0.56
N ALA A 165 -16.19 -4.58 -0.73
CA ALA A 165 -16.06 -3.22 -1.29
C ALA A 165 -16.86 -2.15 -0.51
N ARG A 166 -17.96 -2.56 0.14
CA ARG A 166 -18.85 -1.72 0.95
C ARG A 166 -18.20 -1.15 2.23
N SER A 167 -17.03 -1.63 2.63
CA SER A 167 -16.30 -1.14 3.82
C SER A 167 -15.24 -0.07 3.50
N SER A 168 -15.13 0.36 2.25
CA SER A 168 -14.20 1.41 1.82
C SER A 168 -14.66 2.81 2.26
N LYS A 169 -13.71 3.68 2.60
CA LYS A 169 -13.99 5.10 2.94
C LYS A 169 -13.36 6.09 1.95
N GLY A 170 -12.68 5.62 0.91
CA GLY A 170 -12.10 6.44 -0.15
C GLY A 170 -11.38 5.56 -1.17
N GLY A 171 -11.61 5.79 -2.46
CA GLY A 171 -10.97 5.01 -3.52
C GLY A 171 -9.47 5.30 -3.61
N ILE A 172 -8.66 4.28 -3.88
CA ILE A 172 -7.23 4.46 -4.18
C ILE A 172 -7.06 4.76 -5.66
N ALA A 173 -6.46 5.90 -5.98
CA ALA A 173 -6.17 6.35 -7.35
C ALA A 173 -4.80 5.83 -7.82
N VAL A 174 -4.73 4.53 -8.06
CA VAL A 174 -3.56 3.87 -8.65
C VAL A 174 -3.60 4.05 -10.16
N THR A 175 -2.56 4.64 -10.75
CA THR A 175 -2.43 4.80 -12.21
C THR A 175 -1.71 3.64 -12.87
N GLY A 176 -0.91 2.87 -12.12
CA GLY A 176 -0.14 1.75 -12.65
C GLY A 176 0.46 0.87 -11.54
N VAL A 177 0.63 -0.41 -11.87
CA VAL A 177 1.40 -1.36 -11.06
C VAL A 177 2.33 -2.12 -11.99
N GLU A 178 3.61 -2.08 -11.66
CA GLU A 178 4.64 -2.91 -12.28
C GLU A 178 5.06 -3.98 -11.29
N CYS A 179 5.18 -5.23 -11.73
CA CYS A 179 5.59 -6.34 -10.89
C CYS A 179 6.63 -7.20 -11.60
N SER A 180 7.52 -7.82 -10.84
CA SER A 180 8.58 -8.66 -11.39
C SER A 180 8.08 -9.98 -12.00
N ASP A 181 7.05 -10.56 -11.40
CA ASP A 181 6.61 -11.92 -11.68
C ASP A 181 5.15 -11.98 -12.15
N VAL A 182 4.82 -13.03 -12.91
CA VAL A 182 3.46 -13.34 -13.39
C VAL A 182 2.51 -13.59 -12.21
N VAL A 183 1.28 -13.06 -12.33
CA VAL A 183 0.19 -13.34 -11.38
C VAL A 183 -0.74 -14.42 -11.95
N LYS A 184 -1.02 -15.46 -11.17
CA LYS A 184 -1.86 -16.60 -11.56
C LYS A 184 -3.24 -16.52 -10.91
N ALA A 185 -4.30 -16.81 -11.66
CA ALA A 185 -5.63 -17.03 -11.11
C ALA A 185 -5.76 -18.45 -10.57
N ASN A 186 -6.43 -18.59 -9.43
CA ASN A 186 -6.69 -19.89 -8.79
C ASN A 186 -8.21 -20.12 -8.60
N LYS A 187 -9.03 -19.76 -9.60
CA LYS A 187 -10.45 -20.14 -9.64
C LYS A 187 -10.59 -21.44 -10.44
N SER A 188 -11.31 -22.40 -9.88
CA SER A 188 -11.33 -23.84 -10.18
C SER A 188 -11.82 -24.25 -11.58
N GLN A 189 -11.83 -23.38 -12.59
CA GLN A 189 -12.29 -23.78 -13.94
C GLN A 189 -11.38 -23.37 -15.11
N PHE A 190 -10.44 -22.43 -14.97
CA PHE A 190 -9.41 -22.20 -16.00
C PHE A 190 -8.15 -21.58 -15.37
N ALA A 191 -6.98 -22.17 -15.64
CA ALA A 191 -5.70 -21.61 -15.22
C ALA A 191 -5.36 -20.39 -16.10
N VAL A 192 -5.78 -19.20 -15.68
CA VAL A 192 -5.47 -17.94 -16.37
C VAL A 192 -4.33 -17.22 -15.63
N SER A 193 -3.32 -16.74 -16.36
CA SER A 193 -2.24 -15.95 -15.79
C SER A 193 -2.10 -14.61 -16.53
N ARG A 194 -1.64 -13.57 -15.82
CA ARG A 194 -1.34 -12.27 -16.40
C ARG A 194 0.12 -11.91 -16.18
N THR A 195 0.78 -11.55 -17.27
CA THR A 195 2.13 -11.00 -17.26
C THR A 195 2.13 -9.56 -16.72
N PRO A 196 3.28 -9.06 -16.22
CA PRO A 196 3.39 -7.67 -15.74
C PRO A 196 2.86 -6.62 -16.73
N SER A 197 3.15 -6.79 -18.02
CA SER A 197 2.68 -5.89 -19.10
C SER A 197 1.16 -5.86 -19.25
N GLN A 198 0.49 -6.99 -19.05
CA GLN A 198 -0.97 -7.07 -19.14
C GLN A 198 -1.65 -6.40 -17.93
N ILE A 199 -1.03 -6.46 -16.75
CA ILE A 199 -1.56 -5.86 -15.52
C ILE A 199 -1.46 -4.33 -15.58
N SER A 200 -0.31 -3.81 -16.00
CA SER A 200 -0.11 -2.35 -16.16
C SER A 200 -1.08 -1.75 -17.19
N THR A 201 -1.38 -2.48 -18.27
CA THR A 201 -2.32 -2.05 -19.31
C THR A 201 -3.79 -2.05 -18.84
N SER A 202 -4.20 -3.04 -18.03
CA SER A 202 -5.57 -3.15 -17.50
C SER A 202 -5.96 -1.93 -16.65
N LEU A 203 -5.03 -1.43 -15.83
CA LEU A 203 -5.20 -0.23 -15.02
C LEU A 203 -5.45 1.02 -15.88
N LYS A 204 -4.65 1.24 -16.94
CA LYS A 204 -4.84 2.38 -17.85
C LYS A 204 -6.22 2.41 -18.52
N SER A 205 -6.86 1.25 -18.71
CA SER A 205 -8.20 1.14 -19.31
C SER A 205 -9.35 1.43 -18.34
N HIS A 206 -9.22 1.05 -17.06
CA HIS A 206 -10.28 1.24 -16.05
C HIS A 206 -10.41 2.70 -15.59
N PHE A 207 -9.34 3.48 -15.69
CA PHE A 207 -9.32 4.88 -15.28
C PHE A 207 -9.60 5.88 -16.43
N LYS A 208 -9.92 5.38 -17.63
CA LYS A 208 -10.33 6.21 -18.78
C LYS A 208 -11.86 6.41 -18.79
N LYS A 209 -12.40 7.12 -17.80
CA LYS A 209 -13.77 7.66 -17.81
C LYS A 209 -13.82 9.00 -17.10
#